data_AF-A0A842YE76-F1
#
_entry.id   AF-A0A842YE76-F1
#
_cell.length_a   1.000
_cell.length_b   1.000
_cell.length_c   1.000
_cell.angle_alpha   90.00
_cell.angle_beta   90.00
_cell.angle_gamma   90.00
#
_symmetry.space_group_name_H-M   'P 1'
#
loop_
_entity.id
_entity.type
_entity.pdbx_description
1 polymer ?
#
loop_
_entity_poly.entity_id
_entity_poly.type
_entity_poly.pdbx_seq_one_letter_code
_entity_poly.pdbx_strand_id
1 'polypeptide(L)'
;LRIAGKALALAVTSEMADPTRAPIIAVAESGKGRVMCIGSYEVFRRGGGFKHKGNQTFAVNAFKWLSGGMQMTKPSSVVKEQKKKEQQETKIDDATSAEFEKTLRRLVNAVFDLQKDISMIKAQVGNVDTNIEQLRDQFQDFAEKTQQQLGVMIPAKQFKTTEEHKESDIETDIKGLMSEIKSVEQLRDHIDQRHSSGAMPEESYSEEVEKLDARLLNLEKKLVIKQQELAGLKS
;
A
#
# COMPACT_ATOMS: atom_id res chain seq x y z
N LEU A 1 -0.55 -23.72 18.34
CA LEU A 1 0.50 -24.55 17.69
C LEU A 1 1.63 -24.79 18.69
N ARG A 2 2.11 -26.04 18.83
CA ARG A 2 3.24 -26.38 19.72
C ARG A 2 4.38 -26.97 18.87
N ILE A 3 5.62 -26.60 19.18
CA ILE A 3 6.82 -27.15 18.54
C ILE A 3 7.38 -28.27 19.42
N ALA A 4 7.81 -29.37 18.82
CA ALA A 4 8.40 -30.50 19.52
C ALA A 4 9.58 -31.11 18.72
N GLY A 5 10.48 -31.81 19.41
CA GLY A 5 11.60 -32.51 18.79
C GLY A 5 12.67 -31.58 18.21
N LYS A 6 13.13 -31.86 16.98
CA LYS A 6 14.19 -31.10 16.27
C LYS A 6 13.66 -29.91 15.46
N ALA A 7 12.41 -29.50 15.69
CA ALA A 7 11.80 -28.39 14.98
C ALA A 7 12.20 -27.03 15.60
N LEU A 8 12.41 -26.04 14.74
CA LEU A 8 12.82 -24.68 15.07
C LEU A 8 11.75 -23.69 14.61
N ALA A 9 11.34 -22.76 15.49
CA ALA A 9 10.51 -21.62 15.10
C ALA A 9 11.38 -20.60 14.35
N LEU A 10 10.97 -20.21 13.14
CA LEU A 10 11.55 -19.09 12.40
C LEU A 10 10.79 -17.77 12.63
N ALA A 11 9.48 -17.86 12.87
CA ALA A 11 8.64 -16.71 13.15
C ALA A 11 7.58 -17.06 14.18
N VAL A 12 7.32 -16.12 15.10
CA VAL A 12 6.29 -16.20 16.13
C VAL A 12 5.37 -14.99 16.04
N THR A 13 4.13 -15.12 16.52
CA THR A 13 3.21 -13.99 16.67
C THR A 13 3.74 -12.98 17.69
N SER A 14 3.31 -11.72 17.57
CA SER A 14 3.67 -10.67 18.52
C SER A 14 3.01 -10.89 19.88
N GLU A 15 3.43 -10.12 20.89
CA GLU A 15 2.84 -10.14 22.23
C GLU A 15 1.42 -9.58 22.28
N MET A 16 1.03 -8.79 21.28
CA MET A 16 -0.30 -8.18 21.16
C MET A 16 -1.27 -9.02 20.30
N ALA A 17 -0.80 -10.14 19.74
CA ALA A 17 -1.60 -11.03 18.89
C ALA A 17 -2.20 -12.17 19.71
N ASP A 18 -3.40 -12.65 19.35
CA ASP A 18 -4.01 -13.84 19.95
C ASP A 18 -3.97 -15.03 18.98
N PRO A 19 -3.29 -16.15 19.30
CA PRO A 19 -2.51 -16.41 20.52
C PRO A 19 -1.14 -15.73 20.53
N THR A 20 -0.69 -15.31 21.72
CA THR A 20 0.58 -14.58 21.92
C THR A 20 1.79 -15.49 21.78
N ARG A 21 2.88 -14.99 21.17
CA ARG A 21 4.16 -15.71 20.97
C ARG A 21 4.02 -17.12 20.38
N ALA A 22 2.98 -17.36 19.57
CA ALA A 22 2.71 -18.64 18.95
C ALA A 22 3.55 -18.80 17.66
N PRO A 23 4.12 -19.98 17.39
CA PRO A 23 4.92 -20.20 16.19
C PRO A 23 4.05 -20.18 14.93
N ILE A 24 4.41 -19.31 13.99
CA ILE A 24 3.74 -19.15 12.69
C ILE A 24 4.52 -19.88 11.59
N ILE A 25 5.85 -19.81 11.62
CA ILE A 25 6.71 -20.53 10.67
C ILE A 25 7.65 -21.41 11.47
N ALA A 26 7.68 -22.69 11.16
CA ALA A 26 8.58 -23.65 11.78
C ALA A 26 9.26 -24.52 10.72
N VAL A 27 10.51 -24.91 10.97
CA VAL A 27 11.26 -25.82 10.10
C VAL A 27 11.82 -26.99 10.89
N ALA A 28 11.97 -28.13 10.25
CA ALA A 28 12.65 -29.29 10.80
C ALA A 28 13.50 -29.95 9.71
N GLU A 29 14.70 -30.37 10.10
CA GLU A 29 15.57 -31.21 9.26
C GLU A 29 15.70 -32.58 9.91
N SER A 30 15.45 -33.64 9.14
CA SER A 30 15.62 -35.02 9.58
C SER A 30 16.38 -35.80 8.52
N GLY A 31 17.66 -36.08 8.81
CA GLY A 31 18.58 -36.69 7.84
C GLY A 31 18.75 -35.80 6.60
N LYS A 32 18.32 -36.30 5.43
CA LYS A 32 18.32 -35.55 4.16
C LYS A 32 16.99 -34.83 3.87
N GLY A 33 15.96 -35.07 4.68
CA GLY A 33 14.63 -34.49 4.50
C GLY A 33 14.51 -33.14 5.20
N ARG A 34 13.87 -32.18 4.53
CA ARG A 34 13.56 -30.84 5.06
C ARG A 34 12.05 -30.63 5.04
N VAL A 35 11.51 -30.13 6.16
CA VAL A 35 10.10 -29.82 6.32
C VAL A 35 9.97 -28.37 6.78
N MET A 36 9.06 -27.63 6.17
CA MET A 36 8.67 -26.29 6.58
C MET A 36 7.15 -26.23 6.76
N CYS A 37 6.72 -25.77 7.93
CA CYS A 37 5.33 -25.53 8.26
C CYS A 37 5.08 -24.02 8.29
N ILE A 38 4.05 -23.56 7.57
CA ILE A 38 3.65 -22.15 7.49
C ILE A 38 2.19 -22.06 7.91
N GLY A 39 1.94 -21.38 9.03
CA GLY A 39 0.59 -21.19 9.60
C GLY A 39 -0.18 -20.03 8.98
N SER A 40 0.47 -19.17 8.19
CA SER A 40 -0.19 -18.07 7.49
C SER A 40 -0.61 -18.49 6.08
N TYR A 41 -1.92 -18.46 5.82
CA TYR A 41 -2.50 -18.74 4.50
C TYR A 41 -2.25 -17.60 3.49
N GLU A 42 -1.84 -16.42 3.96
CA GLU A 42 -1.74 -15.22 3.13
C GLU A 42 -0.74 -15.33 1.98
N VAL A 43 0.32 -16.13 2.13
CA VAL A 43 1.32 -16.35 1.08
C VAL A 43 0.72 -17.08 -0.14
N PHE A 44 -0.25 -17.97 0.09
CA PHE A 44 -0.85 -18.82 -0.95
C PHE A 44 -2.28 -18.40 -1.33
N ARG A 45 -2.78 -17.31 -0.76
CA ARG A 45 -4.15 -16.83 -0.99
C ARG A 45 -4.30 -16.15 -2.35
N ARG A 46 -5.45 -16.38 -3.01
CA ARG A 46 -5.83 -15.67 -4.24
C ARG A 46 -6.18 -14.21 -3.90
N GLY A 47 -5.44 -13.24 -4.45
CA GLY A 47 -5.66 -11.80 -4.21
C GLY A 47 -4.52 -11.12 -3.44
N GLY A 48 -4.05 -11.71 -2.35
CA GLY A 48 -2.89 -11.24 -1.57
C GLY A 48 -1.58 -11.98 -1.87
N GLY A 49 -1.61 -13.29 -2.16
CA GLY A 49 -0.45 -14.19 -2.20
C GLY A 49 0.75 -13.76 -3.07
N PHE A 50 0.96 -14.41 -4.21
CA PHE A 50 2.10 -14.08 -5.09
C PHE A 50 2.02 -12.71 -5.75
N LYS A 51 0.97 -11.90 -5.51
CA LYS A 51 0.93 -10.53 -6.03
C LYS A 51 1.84 -9.59 -5.22
N HIS A 52 2.09 -9.90 -3.94
CA HIS A 52 3.02 -9.12 -3.13
C HIS A 52 4.45 -9.62 -3.30
N LYS A 53 5.37 -8.69 -3.62
CA LYS A 53 6.80 -8.98 -3.84
C LYS A 53 7.48 -9.67 -2.66
N GLY A 54 7.08 -9.33 -1.43
CA GLY A 54 7.57 -9.98 -0.21
C GLY A 54 7.18 -11.46 -0.14
N ASN A 55 5.93 -11.78 -0.44
CA ASN A 55 5.43 -13.16 -0.47
C ASN A 55 6.10 -13.99 -1.56
N GLN A 56 6.32 -13.42 -2.75
CA GLN A 56 7.08 -14.07 -3.82
C GLN A 56 8.49 -14.42 -3.36
N THR A 57 9.19 -13.45 -2.77
CA THR A 57 10.58 -13.63 -2.30
C THR A 57 10.66 -14.69 -1.20
N PHE A 58 9.74 -14.63 -0.23
CA PHE A 58 9.66 -15.62 0.84
C PHE A 58 9.40 -17.03 0.30
N ALA A 59 8.43 -17.19 -0.61
CA ALA A 59 8.13 -18.49 -1.21
C ALA A 59 9.31 -19.05 -2.00
N VAL A 60 9.99 -18.23 -2.81
CA VAL A 60 11.19 -18.64 -3.55
C VAL A 60 12.29 -19.11 -2.59
N ASN A 61 12.52 -18.38 -1.49
CA ASN A 61 13.52 -18.78 -0.49
C ASN A 61 13.14 -20.07 0.23
N ALA A 62 11.86 -20.25 0.56
CA ALA A 62 11.34 -21.48 1.16
C ALA A 62 11.58 -22.69 0.23
N PHE A 63 11.26 -22.57 -1.07
CA PHE A 63 11.49 -23.64 -2.04
C PHE A 63 12.98 -23.90 -2.29
N LYS A 64 13.81 -22.87 -2.36
CA LYS A 64 15.27 -23.02 -2.47
C LYS A 64 15.88 -23.74 -1.26
N TRP A 65 15.36 -23.46 -0.06
CA TRP A 65 15.76 -24.19 1.14
C TRP A 65 15.24 -25.63 1.12
N LEU A 66 13.97 -25.88 0.79
CA LEU A 66 13.41 -27.23 0.73
C LEU A 66 14.10 -28.12 -0.33
N SER A 67 14.48 -27.55 -1.48
CA SER A 67 15.17 -28.25 -2.56
C SER A 67 16.67 -28.49 -2.32
N GLY A 68 17.23 -28.02 -1.21
CA GLY A 68 18.66 -28.18 -0.92
C GLY A 68 19.57 -27.15 -1.58
N GLY A 69 19.04 -26.29 -2.47
CA GLY A 69 19.79 -25.25 -3.17
C GLY A 69 20.25 -24.09 -2.26
N MET A 70 19.73 -24.01 -1.05
CA MET A 70 20.15 -23.07 -0.01
C MET A 70 20.42 -23.83 1.29
N GLN A 71 21.62 -23.70 1.85
CA GLN A 71 21.93 -24.19 3.19
C GLN A 71 21.79 -23.04 4.20
N MET A 72 21.29 -23.34 5.40
CA MET A 72 21.23 -22.37 6.48
C MET A 72 22.66 -22.04 6.89
N THR A 73 23.20 -20.92 6.42
CA THR A 73 24.37 -20.33 7.06
C THR A 73 23.97 -19.95 8.48
N LYS A 74 24.86 -20.22 9.45
CA LYS A 74 24.70 -19.87 10.87
C LYS A 74 24.07 -18.47 11.02
N PRO A 75 23.18 -18.27 11.99
CA PRO A 75 22.46 -17.01 12.14
C PRO A 75 23.45 -15.85 12.11
N SER A 76 23.23 -14.92 11.19
CA SER A 76 24.03 -13.70 11.13
C SER A 76 23.93 -12.96 12.46
N SER A 77 24.94 -12.14 12.74
CA SER A 77 25.15 -11.34 13.97
C SER A 77 23.91 -10.61 14.50
N VAL A 78 22.90 -10.39 13.66
CA VAL A 78 21.61 -9.76 13.96
C VAL A 78 20.81 -10.52 15.04
N VAL A 79 20.88 -11.85 15.08
CA VAL A 79 20.16 -12.66 16.11
C VAL A 79 20.92 -12.68 17.44
N LYS A 80 22.26 -12.52 17.42
CA LYS A 80 23.06 -12.38 18.65
C LYS A 80 22.87 -11.01 19.30
N GLU A 81 22.57 -9.97 18.53
CA GLU A 81 22.26 -8.63 19.07
C GLU A 81 20.88 -8.56 19.72
N GLN A 82 19.87 -9.28 19.22
CA GLN A 82 18.54 -9.29 19.82
C GLN A 82 18.52 -9.99 21.20
N LYS A 83 19.28 -11.07 21.39
CA LYS A 83 19.44 -11.70 22.72
C LYS A 83 20.30 -10.89 23.70
N LYS A 84 21.16 -9.99 23.21
CA LYS A 84 21.99 -9.12 24.06
C LYS A 84 21.25 -7.85 24.51
N LYS A 85 20.30 -7.36 23.70
CA LYS A 85 19.49 -6.16 23.99
C LYS A 85 18.49 -6.34 25.14
N GLU A 86 18.08 -7.57 25.47
CA GLU A 86 17.21 -7.84 26.62
C GLU A 86 17.95 -7.83 27.98
N GLN A 87 19.29 -7.73 28.01
CA GLN A 87 20.08 -7.76 29.27
C GLN A 87 20.94 -6.51 29.52
N GLN A 88 20.85 -5.47 28.70
CA GLN A 88 21.59 -4.22 28.91
C GLN A 88 20.64 -3.02 28.95
N GLU A 89 19.67 -3.08 29.85
CA GLU A 89 19.26 -1.87 30.56
C GLU A 89 20.44 -1.42 31.43
N THR A 90 21.31 -0.58 30.87
CA THR A 90 21.82 0.66 31.49
C THR A 90 23.06 1.14 30.73
N LYS A 91 22.93 2.39 30.24
CA LYS A 91 23.99 3.28 29.72
C LYS A 91 24.54 2.93 28.32
N ILE A 92 24.16 3.75 27.34
CA ILE A 92 25.03 4.61 26.50
C ILE A 92 24.12 5.45 25.59
N ASP A 93 23.96 6.73 25.96
CA ASP A 93 23.47 7.81 25.10
C ASP A 93 24.67 8.31 24.27
N ASP A 94 24.61 8.11 22.94
CA ASP A 94 25.07 9.04 21.87
C ASP A 94 25.21 8.28 20.52
N ALA A 95 25.72 7.04 20.56
CA ALA A 95 26.01 6.28 19.35
C ALA A 95 24.76 5.72 18.64
N THR A 96 23.72 5.35 19.39
CA THR A 96 22.44 4.87 18.87
C THR A 96 21.60 5.99 18.26
N SER A 97 21.71 7.22 18.77
CA SER A 97 21.06 8.41 18.22
C SER A 97 21.62 8.76 16.83
N ALA A 98 22.95 8.75 16.68
CA ALA A 98 23.59 9.02 15.40
C ALA A 98 23.26 7.97 14.31
N GLU A 99 23.16 6.70 14.69
CA GLU A 99 22.82 5.62 13.75
C GLU A 99 21.32 5.64 13.36
N PHE A 100 20.45 6.02 14.32
CA PHE A 100 19.03 6.25 14.10
C PHE A 100 18.78 7.47 13.20
N GLU A 101 19.44 8.60 13.45
CA GLU A 101 19.38 9.79 12.59
C GLU A 101 19.88 9.51 11.18
N LYS A 102 20.95 8.72 11.04
CA LYS A 102 21.49 8.34 9.72
C LYS A 102 20.51 7.45 8.95
N THR A 103 19.78 6.59 9.65
CA THR A 103 18.74 5.74 9.08
C THR A 103 17.51 6.55 8.69
N LEU A 104 17.09 7.49 9.54
CA LEU A 104 16.02 8.46 9.25
C LEU A 104 16.35 9.31 8.02
N ARG A 105 17.56 9.88 7.93
CA ARG A 105 17.98 10.66 6.76
C ARG A 105 17.95 9.85 5.47
N ARG A 106 18.35 8.56 5.52
CA ARG A 106 18.27 7.65 4.36
C ARG A 106 16.84 7.35 3.95
N LEU A 107 15.95 7.12 4.92
CA LEU A 107 14.53 6.88 4.66
C LEU A 107 13.84 8.12 4.10
N VAL A 108 14.13 9.29 4.66
CA VAL A 108 13.60 10.57 4.17
C VAL A 108 14.07 10.85 2.75
N ASN A 109 15.35 10.65 2.44
CA ASN A 109 15.85 10.79 1.07
C ASN A 109 15.21 9.78 0.11
N ALA A 110 15.03 8.52 0.53
CA ALA A 110 14.34 7.53 -0.29
C ALA A 110 12.86 7.88 -0.54
N VAL A 111 12.18 8.49 0.43
CA VAL A 111 10.80 8.98 0.28
C VAL A 111 10.76 10.19 -0.65
N PHE A 112 11.72 11.11 -0.56
CA PHE A 112 11.83 12.25 -1.49
C PHE A 112 12.13 11.79 -2.93
N ASP A 113 13.01 10.81 -3.10
CA ASP A 113 13.30 10.21 -4.41
C ASP A 113 12.07 9.49 -4.95
N LEU A 114 11.35 8.72 -4.13
CA LEU A 114 10.07 8.10 -4.53
C LEU A 114 9.00 9.14 -4.88
N GLN A 115 8.91 10.24 -4.13
CA GLN A 115 7.96 11.32 -4.41
C GLN A 115 8.30 12.03 -5.73
N LYS A 116 9.60 12.19 -6.03
CA LYS A 116 10.10 12.72 -7.29
C LYS A 116 9.84 11.76 -8.45
N ASP A 117 10.09 10.47 -8.26
CA ASP A 117 9.81 9.42 -9.23
C ASP A 117 8.30 9.33 -9.52
N ILE A 118 7.45 9.39 -8.48
CA ILE A 118 5.98 9.45 -8.63
C ILE A 118 5.56 10.70 -9.41
N SER A 119 6.19 11.84 -9.14
CA SER A 119 5.90 13.09 -9.87
C SER A 119 6.34 13.00 -11.34
N MET A 120 7.49 12.38 -11.62
CA MET A 120 7.96 12.15 -12.99
C MET A 120 7.08 11.14 -13.74
N ILE A 121 6.67 10.06 -13.09
CA ILE A 121 5.72 9.07 -13.65
C ILE A 121 4.38 9.75 -13.95
N LYS A 122 3.88 10.61 -13.05
CA LYS A 122 2.65 11.38 -13.27
C LYS A 122 2.76 12.29 -14.49
N ALA A 123 3.91 12.93 -14.70
CA ALA A 123 4.17 13.74 -15.89
C ALA A 123 4.27 12.90 -17.17
N GLN A 124 4.93 11.74 -17.12
CA GLN A 124 5.01 10.82 -18.25
C GLN A 124 3.64 10.24 -18.63
N VAL A 125 2.82 9.87 -17.65
CA VAL A 125 1.43 9.43 -17.87
C VAL A 125 0.61 10.54 -18.51
N GLY A 126 0.71 11.78 -18.02
CA GLY A 126 0.05 12.92 -18.65
C GLY A 126 0.45 13.14 -20.11
N ASN A 127 1.74 12.98 -20.45
CA ASN A 127 2.19 13.05 -21.84
C ASN A 127 1.65 11.90 -22.71
N VAL A 128 1.50 10.70 -22.14
CA VAL A 128 0.88 9.56 -22.83
C VAL A 128 -0.60 9.83 -23.07
N ASP A 129 -1.31 10.41 -22.10
CA ASP A 129 -2.71 10.80 -22.25
C ASP A 129 -2.88 11.84 -23.37
N THR A 130 -2.02 12.87 -23.41
CA THR A 130 -2.02 13.87 -24.52
C THR A 130 -1.73 13.21 -25.88
N ASN A 131 -0.81 12.26 -25.94
CA ASN A 131 -0.51 11.55 -27.19
C ASN A 131 -1.69 10.65 -27.64
N ILE A 132 -2.39 10.03 -26.69
CA ILE A 132 -3.59 9.22 -26.96
C ILE A 132 -4.74 10.13 -27.43
N GLU A 133 -4.90 11.32 -26.85
CA GLU A 133 -5.85 12.33 -27.32
C GLU A 133 -5.55 12.75 -28.77
N GLN A 134 -4.30 13.09 -29.08
CA GLN A 134 -3.89 13.45 -30.44
C GLN A 134 -4.14 12.31 -31.44
N LEU A 135 -3.87 11.06 -31.05
CA LEU A 135 -4.15 9.89 -31.88
C LEU A 135 -5.66 9.70 -32.11
N ARG A 136 -6.51 9.97 -31.11
CA ARG A 136 -7.96 9.91 -31.26
C ARG A 136 -8.47 10.95 -32.25
N ASP A 137 -7.99 12.19 -32.15
CA ASP A 137 -8.37 13.26 -33.06
C ASP A 137 -7.96 12.92 -34.50
N GLN A 138 -6.73 12.41 -34.69
CA GLN A 138 -6.25 11.94 -36.00
C GLN A 138 -7.10 10.80 -36.57
N PHE A 139 -7.54 9.86 -35.74
CA PHE A 139 -8.41 8.77 -36.17
C PHE A 139 -9.81 9.26 -36.55
N GLN A 140 -10.35 10.23 -35.82
CA GLN A 140 -11.64 10.84 -36.12
C GLN A 140 -11.59 11.61 -37.45
N ASP A 141 -10.56 12.45 -37.64
CA ASP A 141 -10.30 13.18 -38.90
C ASP A 141 -10.12 12.24 -40.09
N PHE A 142 -9.43 11.13 -39.87
CA PHE A 142 -9.23 10.10 -40.89
C PHE A 142 -10.56 9.44 -41.26
N ALA A 143 -11.39 9.08 -40.28
CA ALA A 143 -12.71 8.51 -40.51
C ALA A 143 -13.63 9.46 -41.28
N GLU A 144 -13.65 10.75 -40.91
CA GLU A 144 -14.45 11.78 -41.60
C GLU A 144 -14.00 11.99 -43.05
N LYS A 145 -12.70 12.10 -43.31
CA LYS A 145 -12.15 12.23 -44.67
C LYS A 145 -12.42 10.98 -45.52
N THR A 146 -12.32 9.81 -44.92
CA THR A 146 -12.59 8.52 -45.59
C THR A 146 -14.06 8.40 -45.95
N GLN A 147 -14.97 8.81 -45.05
CA GLN A 147 -16.41 8.89 -45.33
C GLN A 147 -16.73 9.88 -46.46
N GLN A 148 -16.10 11.06 -46.48
CA GLN A 148 -16.26 12.05 -47.55
C GLN A 148 -15.76 11.54 -48.92
N GLN A 149 -14.66 10.78 -48.95
CA GLN A 149 -14.08 10.26 -50.19
C GLN A 149 -14.80 9.02 -50.74
N LEU A 150 -15.23 8.10 -49.86
CA LEU A 150 -15.77 6.81 -50.28
C LEU A 150 -17.30 6.75 -50.25
N GLY A 151 -17.97 7.77 -49.69
CA GLY A 151 -19.43 7.79 -49.53
C GLY A 151 -19.96 6.72 -48.59
N VAL A 152 -19.09 6.07 -47.82
CA VAL A 152 -19.45 5.01 -46.87
C VAL A 152 -19.69 5.65 -45.51
N MET A 153 -20.85 5.40 -44.92
CA MET A 153 -21.20 5.91 -43.59
C MET A 153 -20.43 5.13 -42.51
N ILE A 154 -19.37 5.75 -41.97
CA ILE A 154 -18.64 5.24 -40.81
C ILE A 154 -19.33 5.85 -39.57
N PRO A 155 -19.62 5.06 -38.50
CA PRO A 155 -20.19 5.61 -37.27
C PRO A 155 -19.24 6.64 -36.66
N ALA A 156 -19.53 7.93 -36.83
CA ALA A 156 -18.82 9.01 -36.15
C ALA A 156 -19.15 8.96 -34.65
N LYS A 157 -18.14 9.18 -33.79
CA LYS A 157 -18.19 9.20 -32.31
C LYS A 157 -18.05 7.85 -31.59
N GLN A 158 -17.11 6.99 -32.02
CA GLN A 158 -16.72 5.82 -31.20
C GLN A 158 -15.83 6.19 -30.00
N PHE A 159 -15.22 7.38 -29.99
CA PHE A 159 -14.35 7.84 -28.93
C PHE A 159 -14.98 8.98 -28.14
N LYS A 160 -14.77 8.96 -26.82
CA LYS A 160 -15.18 10.06 -25.95
C LYS A 160 -14.46 11.34 -26.35
N THR A 161 -15.19 12.47 -26.36
CA THR A 161 -14.57 13.79 -26.59
C THR A 161 -13.63 14.17 -25.45
N THR A 162 -12.75 15.15 -25.66
CA THR A 162 -11.86 15.68 -24.62
C THR A 162 -12.64 16.18 -23.39
N GLU A 163 -13.82 16.74 -23.62
CA GLU A 163 -14.73 17.17 -22.55
C GLU A 163 -15.31 15.98 -21.79
N GLU A 164 -15.74 14.92 -22.49
CA GLU A 164 -16.24 13.68 -21.87
C GLU A 164 -15.14 12.90 -21.10
N HIS A 165 -13.87 13.05 -21.49
CA HIS A 165 -12.74 12.49 -20.73
C HIS A 165 -12.50 13.27 -19.44
N LYS A 166 -12.44 14.61 -19.53
CA LYS A 166 -12.31 15.50 -18.35
C LYS A 166 -13.45 15.31 -17.38
N GLU A 167 -14.68 15.17 -17.87
CA GLU A 167 -15.85 14.84 -17.08
C GLU A 167 -15.65 13.52 -16.32
N SER A 168 -15.22 12.46 -17.03
CA SER A 168 -14.95 11.14 -16.45
C SER A 168 -13.85 11.15 -15.39
N ASP A 169 -12.81 11.96 -15.58
CA ASP A 169 -11.71 12.10 -14.62
C ASP A 169 -12.19 12.82 -13.35
N ILE A 170 -12.93 13.92 -13.51
CA ILE A 170 -13.52 14.66 -12.39
C ILE A 170 -14.54 13.82 -11.64
N GLU A 171 -15.36 13.02 -12.32
CA GLU A 171 -16.28 12.06 -11.68
C GLU A 171 -15.54 11.00 -10.85
N THR A 172 -14.39 10.53 -11.35
CA THR A 172 -13.54 9.57 -10.63
C THR A 172 -12.92 10.22 -9.38
N ASP A 173 -12.43 11.45 -9.49
CA ASP A 173 -11.91 12.23 -8.36
C ASP A 173 -12.98 12.48 -7.29
N ILE A 174 -14.20 12.86 -7.69
CA ILE A 174 -15.34 13.04 -6.77
C ILE A 174 -15.63 11.74 -6.02
N LYS A 175 -15.69 10.61 -6.73
CA LYS A 175 -15.92 9.30 -6.12
C LYS A 175 -14.82 8.92 -5.13
N GLY A 176 -13.56 9.23 -5.46
CA GLY A 176 -12.41 9.06 -4.58
C GLY A 176 -12.56 9.87 -3.29
N LEU A 177 -12.84 11.18 -3.42
CA LEU A 177 -13.06 12.08 -2.29
C LEU A 177 -14.24 11.64 -1.40
N MET A 178 -15.37 11.21 -1.99
CA MET A 178 -16.50 10.67 -1.23
C MET A 178 -16.12 9.42 -0.43
N SER A 179 -15.31 8.53 -1.01
CA SER A 179 -14.84 7.33 -0.31
C SER A 179 -13.90 7.65 0.85
N GLU A 180 -13.05 8.68 0.69
CA GLU A 180 -12.15 9.14 1.74
C GLU A 180 -12.92 9.80 2.89
N ILE A 181 -13.88 10.68 2.58
CA ILE A 181 -14.78 11.31 3.57
C ILE A 181 -15.47 10.23 4.41
N LYS A 182 -16.09 9.24 3.74
CA LYS A 182 -16.75 8.14 4.42
C LYS A 182 -15.80 7.35 5.35
N SER A 183 -14.55 7.14 4.93
CA SER A 183 -13.56 6.45 5.76
C SER A 183 -13.18 7.28 7.00
N VAL A 184 -13.11 8.61 6.86
CA VAL A 184 -12.79 9.51 7.97
C VAL A 184 -13.98 9.62 8.94
N GLU A 185 -15.22 9.67 8.44
CA GLU A 185 -16.44 9.59 9.25
C GLU A 185 -16.49 8.28 10.07
N GLN A 186 -16.18 7.14 9.46
CA GLN A 186 -16.13 5.86 10.17
C GLN A 186 -15.06 5.83 11.27
N LEU A 187 -13.92 6.48 11.05
CA LEU A 187 -12.87 6.62 12.07
C LEU A 187 -13.36 7.50 13.23
N ARG A 188 -14.05 8.59 12.91
CA ARG A 188 -14.66 9.49 13.91
C ARG A 188 -15.70 8.74 14.75
N ASP A 189 -16.61 8.01 14.12
CA ASP A 189 -17.61 7.18 14.81
C ASP A 189 -16.96 6.15 15.74
N HIS A 190 -15.84 5.55 15.32
CA HIS A 190 -15.10 4.60 16.15
C HIS A 190 -14.48 5.27 17.39
N ILE A 191 -13.94 6.47 17.23
CA ILE A 191 -13.39 7.26 18.34
C ILE A 191 -14.50 7.70 19.30
N ASP A 192 -15.65 8.15 18.78
CA ASP A 192 -16.85 8.48 19.56
C ASP A 192 -17.33 7.28 20.40
N GLN A 193 -17.33 6.08 19.81
CA GLN A 193 -17.64 4.84 20.53
C GLN A 193 -16.62 4.53 21.63
N ARG A 194 -15.32 4.70 21.34
CA ARG A 194 -14.25 4.44 22.31
C ARG A 194 -14.32 5.39 23.50
N HIS A 195 -14.58 6.67 23.26
CA HIS A 195 -14.80 7.66 24.32
C HIS A 195 -16.05 7.33 25.13
N SER A 196 -17.17 7.03 24.47
CA SER A 196 -18.43 6.66 25.14
C SER A 196 -18.30 5.40 26.00
N SER A 197 -17.44 4.46 25.61
CA SER A 197 -17.15 3.24 26.38
C SER A 197 -16.18 3.46 27.55
N GLY A 198 -15.63 4.67 27.74
CA GLY A 198 -14.61 4.98 28.73
C GLY A 198 -13.22 4.43 28.41
N ALA A 199 -13.03 3.85 27.23
CA ALA A 199 -11.75 3.27 26.77
C ALA A 199 -10.77 4.34 26.24
N MET A 200 -11.15 5.62 26.24
CA MET A 200 -10.33 6.75 25.80
C MET A 200 -10.55 7.96 26.72
N PRO A 201 -9.48 8.62 27.22
CA PRO A 201 -9.58 9.86 27.98
C PRO A 201 -10.11 11.04 27.15
N GLU A 202 -10.80 11.97 27.80
CA GLU A 202 -11.45 13.13 27.16
C GLU A 202 -10.47 14.07 26.44
N GLU A 203 -9.25 14.23 26.98
CA GLU A 203 -8.18 15.03 26.36
C GLU A 203 -7.71 14.41 25.03
N SER A 204 -7.48 13.09 24.99
CA SER A 204 -7.10 12.38 23.76
C SER A 204 -8.24 12.36 22.74
N TYR A 205 -9.48 12.22 23.20
CA TYR A 205 -10.68 12.30 22.35
C TYR A 205 -10.79 13.66 21.67
N SER A 206 -10.69 14.76 22.43
CA SER A 206 -10.81 16.11 21.88
C SER A 206 -9.77 16.40 20.80
N GLU A 207 -8.51 16.01 21.03
CA GLU A 207 -7.44 16.21 20.05
C GLU A 207 -7.64 15.39 18.76
N GLU A 208 -8.07 14.13 18.88
CA GLU A 208 -8.27 13.26 17.71
C GLU A 208 -9.49 13.68 16.90
N VAL A 209 -10.59 14.07 17.56
CA VAL A 209 -11.80 14.56 16.89
C VAL A 209 -11.53 15.90 16.18
N GLU A 210 -10.83 16.84 16.80
CA GLU A 210 -10.49 18.12 16.16
C GLU A 210 -9.66 17.92 14.88
N LYS A 211 -8.70 16.99 14.90
CA LYS A 211 -7.90 16.64 13.71
C LYS A 211 -8.75 16.01 12.61
N LEU A 212 -9.67 15.13 12.96
CA LEU A 212 -10.55 14.48 11.99
C LEU A 212 -11.58 15.45 11.40
N ASP A 213 -12.17 16.32 12.21
CA ASP A 213 -13.12 17.35 11.77
C ASP A 213 -12.43 18.36 10.84
N ALA A 214 -11.21 18.79 11.16
CA ALA A 214 -10.41 19.65 10.28
C ALA A 214 -10.09 18.96 8.94
N ARG A 215 -9.86 17.64 8.95
CA ARG A 215 -9.64 16.85 7.73
C ARG A 215 -10.92 16.71 6.91
N LEU A 216 -12.06 16.42 7.53
CA LEU A 216 -13.37 16.34 6.88
C LEU A 216 -13.70 17.65 6.18
N LEU A 217 -13.57 18.77 6.89
CA LEU A 217 -13.86 20.10 6.34
C LEU A 217 -12.99 20.43 5.11
N ASN A 218 -11.73 20.01 5.11
CA ASN A 218 -10.85 20.18 3.96
C ASN A 218 -11.23 19.27 2.77
N LEU A 219 -11.63 18.02 3.05
CA LEU A 219 -12.07 17.08 2.01
C LEU A 219 -13.41 17.52 1.39
N GLU A 220 -14.36 17.97 2.21
CA GLU A 220 -15.64 18.52 1.76
C GLU A 220 -15.46 19.76 0.88
N LYS A 221 -14.59 20.70 1.27
CA LYS A 221 -14.26 21.87 0.44
C LYS A 221 -13.72 21.46 -0.93
N LYS A 222 -12.82 20.48 -0.98
CA LYS A 222 -12.28 19.97 -2.25
C LYS A 222 -13.36 19.29 -3.10
N LEU A 223 -14.26 18.55 -2.47
CA LEU A 223 -15.37 17.89 -3.13
C LEU A 223 -16.34 18.91 -3.75
N VAL A 224 -16.69 19.98 -3.03
CA VAL A 224 -17.56 21.05 -3.55
C VAL A 224 -16.92 21.74 -4.76
N ILE A 225 -15.61 22.04 -4.71
CA ILE A 225 -14.90 22.63 -5.84
C ILE A 225 -14.97 21.72 -7.07
N LYS A 226 -14.71 20.41 -6.89
CA LYS A 226 -14.78 19.43 -7.97
C LYS A 226 -16.19 19.24 -8.53
N GLN A 227 -17.21 19.29 -7.69
CA GLN A 227 -18.61 19.26 -8.12
C GLN A 227 -19.00 20.51 -8.93
N GLN A 228 -18.51 21.69 -8.55
CA GLN A 228 -18.70 22.92 -9.32
C GLN A 228 -17.98 22.87 -10.67
N GLU A 229 -16.75 22.34 -10.70
CA GLU A 229 -15.99 22.11 -11.93
C GLU A 229 -16.74 21.16 -12.89
N LEU A 230 -17.30 20.07 -12.36
CA LEU A 230 -18.14 19.14 -13.13
C LEU A 230 -19.42 19.80 -13.65
N ALA A 231 -20.10 20.60 -12.83
CA ALA A 231 -21.32 21.31 -13.22
C ALA A 231 -21.05 22.36 -14.31
N GLY A 232 -19.89 23.02 -14.28
CA GLY A 232 -19.46 23.96 -15.30
C GLY A 232 -19.15 23.31 -16.65
N LEU A 233 -18.74 22.03 -16.67
CA LEU A 233 -18.51 21.25 -17.88
C LEU A 233 -19.81 20.66 -18.49
N LYS A 234 -20.87 20.53 -17.67
CA LYS A 234 -22.20 20.03 -18.10
C LYS A 234 -23.17 21.15 -18.51
N SER A 235 -22.77 22.41 -18.36
CA SER A 235 -23.53 23.62 -18.70
C SER A 235 -23.28 24.06 -20.13
#